data_AF-A0A7X6RP95-F1
#
_entry.id   AF-A0A7X6RP95-F1
#
_cell.length_a   1.000
_cell.length_b   1.000
_cell.length_c   1.000
_cell.angle_alpha   90.00
_cell.angle_beta   90.00
_cell.angle_gamma   90.00
#
_symmetry.space_group_name_H-M   'P 1'
#
loop_
_entity.id
_entity.type
_entity.pdbx_description
1 polymer ?
#
loop_
_entity_poly.entity_id
_entity_poly.type
_entity_poly.pdbx_seq_one_letter_code
_entity_poly.pdbx_strand_id
1 'polypeptide(L)'
;MHMGGRLVHRISPEDIGRRVSVRIRLPEGGFTDIVGVVESWDDGVLTVRRRDGSAVEVAEPTIAASRVVPPVPPRRRGGNPPRTP
;
A
#
# COMPACT_ATOMS: atom_id res chain seq x y z
N MET A 1 1.53 23.73 -20.34
CA MET A 1 2.49 22.80 -19.74
C MET A 1 1.80 22.02 -18.62
N HIS A 2 1.06 20.96 -18.95
CA HIS A 2 0.63 19.96 -17.98
C HIS A 2 1.26 18.65 -18.42
N MET A 3 2.46 18.37 -17.92
CA MET A 3 3.05 17.04 -18.09
C MET A 3 2.18 16.07 -17.27
N GLY A 4 1.39 15.28 -17.97
CA GLY A 4 0.69 14.13 -17.43
C GLY A 4 1.67 13.08 -16.92
N GLY A 5 1.22 12.32 -15.94
CA GLY A 5 1.88 11.11 -15.51
C GLY A 5 1.97 11.00 -14.00
N ARG A 6 1.05 10.25 -13.40
CA ARG A 6 1.42 9.42 -12.27
C ARG A 6 0.56 8.19 -12.33
N LEU A 7 1.13 7.14 -12.94
CA LEU A 7 0.53 5.82 -13.00
C LEU A 7 0.15 5.43 -11.56
N VAL A 8 -1.15 5.49 -11.30
CA VAL A 8 -1.74 5.01 -10.07
C VAL A 8 -1.79 3.51 -10.26
N HIS A 9 -0.93 2.77 -9.56
CA HIS A 9 -0.95 1.32 -9.70
C HIS A 9 -2.31 0.83 -9.20
N ARG A 10 -3.16 0.37 -10.12
CA ARG A 10 -4.46 -0.19 -9.79
C ARG A 10 -4.18 -1.52 -9.10
N ILE A 11 -4.41 -1.55 -7.80
CA ILE A 11 -4.37 -2.81 -7.06
C ILE A 11 -5.44 -3.71 -7.70
N SER A 12 -5.17 -5.00 -7.80
CA SER A 12 -6.10 -6.01 -8.32
C SER A 12 -6.22 -7.16 -7.32
N PRO A 13 -7.13 -8.13 -7.55
CA PRO A 13 -7.23 -9.31 -6.68
C PRO A 13 -5.93 -10.13 -6.57
N GLU A 14 -4.98 -9.98 -7.50
CA GLU A 14 -3.65 -10.62 -7.41
C GLU A 14 -2.78 -10.04 -6.27
N ASP A 15 -3.15 -8.87 -5.75
CA ASP A 15 -2.45 -8.20 -4.66
C ASP A 15 -2.95 -8.61 -3.28
N ILE A 16 -3.92 -9.52 -3.19
CA ILE A 16 -4.38 -10.09 -1.91
C ILE A 16 -3.17 -10.67 -1.16
N GLY A 17 -3.05 -10.32 0.12
CA GLY A 17 -1.92 -10.69 0.98
C GLY A 17 -0.68 -9.79 0.82
N ARG A 18 -0.65 -8.85 -0.13
CA ARG A 18 0.44 -7.88 -0.28
C ARG A 18 0.18 -6.63 0.56
N ARG A 19 1.27 -6.01 1.02
CA ARG A 19 1.21 -4.71 1.69
C ARG A 19 1.03 -3.61 0.66
N VAL A 20 0.06 -2.74 0.89
CA VAL A 20 -0.31 -1.64 0.00
C VAL A 20 -0.43 -0.33 0.76
N SER A 21 -0.32 0.77 0.02
CA SER A 21 -0.69 2.11 0.46
C SER A 21 -1.80 2.61 -0.45
N VAL A 22 -2.92 2.99 0.15
CA VAL A 22 -4.12 3.45 -0.54
C VAL A 22 -4.41 4.87 -0.07
N ARG A 23 -4.51 5.79 -1.02
CA ARG A 23 -4.96 7.16 -0.78
C ARG A 23 -6.43 7.27 -1.10
N ILE A 24 -7.22 7.67 -0.12
CA ILE A 24 -8.67 7.82 -0.24
C ILE A 24 -9.06 9.30 -0.16
N ARG A 25 -10.14 9.65 -0.85
CA ARG A 25 -10.79 10.96 -0.76
C ARG A 25 -11.72 10.97 0.44
N LEU A 26 -11.65 12.03 1.23
CA LEU A 26 -12.58 12.24 2.33
C LEU A 26 -13.81 13.03 1.86
N PRO A 27 -15.01 12.74 2.39
CA PRO A 27 -16.24 13.43 1.99
C PRO A 27 -16.22 14.93 2.35
N GLU A 28 -15.57 15.30 3.45
CA GLU A 28 -15.33 16.68 3.90
C GLU A 28 -14.26 17.43 3.09
N GLY A 29 -13.64 16.75 2.10
CA GLY A 29 -12.54 17.27 1.31
C GLY A 29 -11.17 16.79 1.81
N GLY A 30 -10.18 16.83 0.93
CA GLY A 30 -8.82 16.36 1.21
C GLY A 30 -8.64 14.85 0.98
N PHE A 31 -7.51 14.34 1.47
CA PHE A 31 -7.09 12.96 1.26
C PHE A 31 -6.49 12.37 2.54
N THR A 32 -6.66 11.07 2.74
CA THR A 32 -5.93 10.32 3.76
C THR A 32 -5.29 9.08 3.16
N ASP A 33 -4.16 8.66 3.73
CA ASP A 33 -3.38 7.51 3.29
C ASP A 33 -3.52 6.37 4.30
N ILE A 34 -3.89 5.18 3.81
CA ILE A 34 -4.04 3.95 4.59
C ILE A 34 -2.96 2.98 4.14
N VAL A 35 -2.22 2.43 5.10
CA VAL A 35 -1.21 1.39 4.84
C VAL A 35 -1.61 0.11 5.57
N GLY A 36 -1.68 -0.98 4.83
CA GLY A 36 -2.03 -2.29 5.38
C GLY A 36 -1.86 -3.40 4.35
N VAL A 37 -2.33 -4.59 4.68
CA VAL A 37 -2.34 -5.75 3.80
C VAL A 37 -3.69 -5.85 3.11
N VAL A 38 -3.73 -6.10 1.81
CA VAL A 38 -4.99 -6.37 1.10
C VAL A 38 -5.56 -7.68 1.61
N GLU A 39 -6.76 -7.63 2.19
CA GLU A 39 -7.46 -8.81 2.71
C GLU A 39 -8.45 -9.35 1.67
N SER A 40 -9.22 -8.46 1.05
CA SER A 40 -10.11 -8.79 -0.07
C SER A 40 -10.23 -7.62 -1.05
N TRP A 41 -10.60 -7.94 -2.28
CA TRP A 41 -11.08 -7.00 -3.27
C TRP A 41 -12.20 -7.66 -4.05
N ASP A 42 -13.42 -7.25 -3.78
CA ASP A 42 -14.63 -7.77 -4.38
C ASP A 42 -15.67 -6.65 -4.45
N ASP A 43 -16.59 -6.73 -5.41
CA ASP A 43 -17.71 -5.79 -5.57
C ASP A 43 -17.35 -4.29 -5.54
N GLY A 44 -16.12 -3.94 -5.97
CA GLY A 44 -15.62 -2.56 -5.96
C GLY A 44 -15.31 -2.03 -4.55
N VAL A 45 -15.12 -2.91 -3.57
CA VAL A 45 -14.72 -2.60 -2.20
C VAL A 45 -13.37 -3.28 -1.92
N LEU A 46 -12.41 -2.47 -1.48
CA LEU A 46 -11.09 -2.92 -1.06
C LEU A 46 -11.04 -3.01 0.46
N THR A 47 -10.81 -4.22 0.98
CA THR A 47 -10.61 -4.45 2.41
C THR A 47 -9.12 -4.46 2.73
N VAL A 48 -8.68 -3.52 3.57
CA VAL A 48 -7.27 -3.42 3.99
C VAL A 48 -7.16 -3.70 5.48
N ARG A 49 -6.38 -4.72 5.82
CA ARG A 49 -6.00 -5.05 7.19
C ARG A 49 -4.81 -4.21 7.63
N ARG A 50 -5.03 -3.33 8.60
CA ARG A 50 -3.98 -2.50 9.19
C ARG A 50 -3.14 -3.30 10.18
N ARG A 51 -1.97 -2.76 10.53
CA ARG A 51 -1.00 -3.43 11.42
C ARG A 51 -1.52 -3.64 12.85
N ASP A 52 -2.41 -2.78 13.31
CA ASP A 52 -3.09 -2.87 14.61
C ASP A 52 -4.16 -3.96 14.65
N GLY A 53 -4.44 -4.63 13.53
CA GLY A 53 -5.51 -5.61 13.46
C GLY A 53 -6.89 -4.96 13.41
N SER A 54 -7.01 -3.76 12.85
CA SER A 54 -8.29 -3.24 12.34
C SER A 54 -8.38 -3.48 10.84
N ALA A 55 -9.59 -3.79 10.35
CA ALA A 55 -9.88 -3.85 8.93
C ALA A 55 -10.56 -2.55 8.51
N VAL A 56 -10.21 -2.04 7.33
CA VAL A 56 -10.84 -0.85 6.76
C VAL A 56 -11.30 -1.17 5.35
N GLU A 57 -12.57 -0.92 5.11
CA GLU A 57 -13.20 -1.04 3.81
C GLU A 57 -13.11 0.30 3.08
N VAL A 58 -12.71 0.24 1.81
CA VAL A 58 -12.53 1.40 0.96
C VAL A 58 -13.27 1.16 -0.34
N ALA A 59 -14.28 1.99 -0.60
CA ALA A 59 -14.98 1.94 -1.88
C ALA A 59 -14.05 2.41 -3.01
N GLU A 60 -13.95 1.63 -4.08
CA GLU A 60 -13.18 1.92 -5.30
C GLU A 60 -13.35 3.38 -5.80
N PRO A 61 -14.56 3.97 -5.89
CA PRO A 61 -14.71 5.36 -6.36
C PRO A 61 -14.06 6.42 -5.45
N THR A 62 -13.78 6.09 -4.19
CA THR A 62 -13.12 6.99 -3.24
C THR A 62 -11.59 6.94 -3.36
N ILE A 63 -11.04 5.91 -4.01
CA ILE A 63 -9.60 5.72 -4.15
C ILE A 63 -9.06 6.76 -5.13
N ALA A 64 -8.25 7.68 -4.61
CA ALA A 64 -7.53 8.65 -5.43
C ALA A 64 -6.22 8.06 -5.97
N ALA A 65 -5.54 7.25 -5.15
CA ALA A 65 -4.34 6.56 -5.59
C ALA A 65 -4.09 5.25 -4.83
N SER A 66 -3.43 4.30 -5.49
CA SER A 66 -2.99 3.05 -4.86
C SER A 66 -1.59 2.66 -5.33
N ARG A 67 -0.85 1.98 -4.44
CA ARG A 67 0.48 1.43 -4.73
C ARG A 67 0.78 0.24 -3.82
N VAL A 68 1.35 -0.82 -4.42
CA VAL A 68 1.95 -1.91 -3.65
C VAL A 68 3.26 -1.47 -3.01
N VAL A 69 3.37 -1.69 -1.70
CA VAL A 69 4.56 -1.41 -0.90
C VAL A 69 5.32 -2.71 -0.69
N PRO A 70 6.51 -2.89 -1.29
CA PRO A 70 7.30 -4.09 -1.05
C PRO A 70 7.69 -4.18 0.43
N PRO A 71 7.77 -5.40 1.00
CA PRO A 71 8.30 -5.56 2.35
C PRO A 71 9.71 -4.99 2.43
N VAL A 72 10.07 -4.43 3.59
CA VAL A 72 11.41 -3.89 3.83
C VAL A 72 12.42 -4.99 3.49
N PRO A 73 13.38 -4.74 2.57
CA PRO A 73 14.36 -5.75 2.22
C PRO A 73 15.14 -6.17 3.48
N PRO A 74 15.46 -7.47 3.64
CA PRO A 74 16.17 -7.95 4.80
C PRO A 74 17.46 -7.16 4.98
N ARG A 75 17.67 -6.64 6.20
CA ARG A 75 18.87 -5.87 6.55
C ARG A 75 20.08 -6.77 6.28
N ARG A 76 20.90 -6.43 5.28
CA ARG A 76 22.21 -7.08 5.10
C ARG A 76 23.02 -6.87 6.38
N ARG A 77 23.11 -7.90 7.24
CA ARG A 77 24.20 -7.99 8.22
C ARG A 77 25.47 -8.23 7.41
N GLY A 78 26.12 -7.14 7.01
CA GLY A 78 27.51 -7.19 6.57
C GLY A 78 28.34 -7.58 7.78
N GLY A 79 28.70 -8.86 7.86
CA GLY A 79 29.78 -9.31 8.71
C GLY A 79 31.06 -8.66 8.21
N ASN A 80 31.67 -7.84 9.04
CA ASN A 80 33.10 -7.57 8.91
C ASN A 80 33.80 -8.75 9.59
N PRO A 81 34.42 -9.71 8.88
CA PRO A 81 35.32 -10.62 9.56
C PRO A 81 36.47 -9.79 10.15
N PRO A 82 36.91 -10.07 11.40
CA PRO A 82 38.09 -9.40 11.93
C PRO A 82 39.28 -9.73 11.04
N ARG A 83 39.90 -8.69 10.47
CA ARG A 83 41.24 -8.81 9.88
C ARG A 83 42.22 -8.88 11.03
N THR A 84 42.65 -10.09 11.38
CA THR A 84 43.78 -10.29 12.29
C THR A 84 45.07 -10.23 11.46
N PRO A 85 46.08 -9.43 11.87
CA PRO A 85 47.41 -9.47 11.27
C PRO A 85 48.16 -10.77 11.59
#